data_AF-A0A928KTX8-F1
#
_entry.id   AF-A0A928KTX8-F1
#
_cell.length_a   1.000
_cell.length_b   1.000
_cell.length_c   1.000
_cell.angle_alpha   90.00
_cell.angle_beta   90.00
_cell.angle_gamma   90.00
#
_symmetry.space_group_name_H-M   'P 1'
#
loop_
_entity.id
_entity.type
_entity.pdbx_description
1 polymer ?
#
loop_
_entity_poly.entity_id
_entity_poly.type
_entity_poly.pdbx_seq_one_letter_code
_entity_poly.pdbx_strand_id
1 'polypeptide(L)'
;MKVGYRKPSVKKSIKARTTGKMKRKVKKAVNPFYGKKGMGYIKDPKRAVKNKVYHKTTFGTNDVVRAVSGAHNSSSRKASNTDLNTNNINPIVYSCITIFLGIFGVHRFINGQIGMGILYLFTGGLLGIGWIIDSVKSIIVAVKSCKTIRADDVFVSQPRAESFAPLVSQTNSTDAKLLDSIIVNGIDYDRRYIYRNIMIVGMQYHGNVSLSLNDKLTLELEQDNQYDNHAIKVLVKRDNWVHIGYVAKELSCRDVIYDYLKRGDVVRAIVDNAEKCTMTVGLYKEAYNYENYYSKQTPIKSFSISFKDMYEDDFVVGEEVEYEYDSLEDKEFIVVGSEQKRIPKSVEDIVDDTSIIMFITSVNETDSGVSVKVSIFERE
;
A
#
# COMPACT_ATOMS: atom_id res chain seq x y z
N MET A 1 -7.68 -10.30 45.45
CA MET A 1 -7.52 -9.17 44.49
C MET A 1 -8.81 -9.03 43.69
N LYS A 2 -9.18 -7.84 43.21
CA LYS A 2 -10.38 -7.69 42.36
C LYS A 2 -10.02 -8.01 40.91
N VAL A 3 -10.80 -8.87 40.27
CA VAL A 3 -10.68 -9.24 38.85
C VAL A 3 -11.96 -8.80 38.13
N GLY A 4 -11.84 -8.27 36.92
CA GLY A 4 -12.99 -7.86 36.10
C GLY A 4 -13.34 -6.37 36.14
N TYR A 5 -14.62 -6.03 35.97
CA TYR A 5 -15.06 -4.66 35.68
C TYR A 5 -14.85 -3.67 36.84
N ARG A 6 -14.24 -2.51 36.51
CA ARG A 6 -14.00 -1.40 37.44
C ARG A 6 -15.21 -0.49 37.51
N LYS A 7 -15.77 -0.31 38.72
CA LYS A 7 -16.89 0.62 38.96
C LYS A 7 -16.46 2.05 38.61
N PRO A 8 -17.08 2.70 37.61
CA PRO A 8 -16.77 4.09 37.29
C PRO A 8 -17.26 5.01 38.41
N SER A 9 -16.54 6.09 38.66
CA SER A 9 -16.95 7.12 39.60
C SER A 9 -16.87 8.49 38.94
N VAL A 10 -18.03 9.00 38.51
CA VAL A 10 -18.16 10.25 37.76
C VAL A 10 -17.56 11.43 38.53
N LYS A 11 -17.89 11.55 39.83
CA LYS A 11 -17.34 12.59 40.73
C LYS A 11 -15.80 12.59 40.78
N LYS A 12 -15.15 11.42 40.88
CA LYS A 12 -13.68 11.34 40.90
C LYS A 12 -13.07 11.61 39.51
N SER A 13 -13.74 11.18 38.45
CA SER A 13 -13.32 11.44 37.07
C SER A 13 -13.31 12.95 36.76
N ILE A 14 -14.40 13.65 37.07
CA ILE A 14 -14.52 15.09 36.88
C ILE A 14 -13.50 15.83 37.75
N LYS A 15 -13.40 15.50 39.04
CA LYS A 15 -12.40 16.10 39.96
C LYS A 15 -10.96 15.90 39.47
N ALA A 16 -10.64 14.75 38.88
CA ALA A 16 -9.32 14.49 38.32
C ALA A 16 -9.02 15.33 37.07
N ARG A 17 -10.06 15.67 36.28
CA ARG A 17 -9.95 16.52 35.08
C ARG A 17 -9.92 18.02 35.39
N THR A 18 -10.56 18.46 36.47
CA THR A 18 -10.63 19.87 36.89
C THR A 18 -9.55 20.22 37.93
N THR A 19 -9.93 20.26 39.21
CA THR A 19 -9.07 20.70 40.33
C THR A 19 -7.82 19.84 40.49
N GLY A 20 -7.93 18.53 40.22
CA GLY A 20 -6.79 17.61 40.26
C GLY A 20 -5.74 17.90 39.18
N LYS A 21 -6.17 18.33 37.98
CA LYS A 21 -5.27 18.70 36.88
C LYS A 21 -4.47 19.96 37.24
N MET A 22 -5.13 20.96 37.81
CA MET A 22 -4.49 22.20 38.27
C MET A 22 -3.46 21.93 39.37
N LYS A 23 -3.83 21.18 40.41
CA LYS A 23 -2.91 20.82 41.52
C LYS A 23 -1.66 20.06 41.03
N ARG A 24 -1.79 19.20 40.01
CA ARG A 24 -0.63 18.49 39.42
C ARG A 24 0.27 19.40 38.60
N LYS A 25 -0.28 20.40 37.90
CA LYS A 25 0.52 21.40 37.18
C LYS A 25 1.39 22.22 38.14
N VAL A 26 0.79 22.73 39.22
CA VAL A 26 1.53 23.48 40.25
C VAL A 26 2.63 22.63 40.88
N LYS A 27 2.31 21.39 41.30
CA LYS A 27 3.32 20.48 41.88
C LYS A 27 4.45 20.11 40.93
N LYS A 28 4.18 20.05 39.62
CA LYS A 28 5.20 19.78 38.60
C LYS A 28 6.12 21.00 38.36
N ALA A 29 5.60 22.21 38.52
CA ALA A 29 6.41 23.43 38.42
C ALA A 29 7.36 23.61 39.61
N VAL A 30 6.93 23.22 40.81
CA VAL A 30 7.72 23.38 42.04
C VAL A 30 8.69 22.22 42.31
N ASN A 31 8.33 20.99 41.93
CA ASN A 31 9.18 19.82 42.16
C ASN A 31 9.53 19.13 40.82
N PRO A 32 10.81 19.17 40.38
CA PRO A 32 11.24 18.63 39.08
C PRO A 32 11.09 17.09 38.99
N PHE A 33 11.00 16.41 40.12
CA PHE A 33 10.80 14.95 40.22
C PHE A 33 9.32 14.55 40.33
N TYR A 34 8.37 15.50 40.42
CA TYR A 34 6.96 15.15 40.55
C TYR A 34 6.34 14.71 39.21
N GLY A 35 5.80 13.48 39.18
CA GLY A 35 5.09 12.93 38.02
C GLY A 35 6.00 12.39 36.91
N LYS A 36 7.29 12.20 37.17
CA LYS A 36 8.22 11.46 36.29
C LYS A 36 7.89 9.95 36.30
N LYS A 37 8.13 9.26 35.18
CA LYS A 37 7.95 7.80 35.07
C LYS A 37 8.87 7.10 36.08
N GLY A 38 8.40 6.00 36.71
CA GLY A 38 9.18 5.24 37.69
C GLY A 38 9.10 5.73 39.14
N MET A 39 8.77 7.00 39.39
CA MET A 39 8.75 7.58 40.75
C MET A 39 7.79 6.88 41.74
N GLY A 40 6.77 6.17 41.24
CA GLY A 40 5.87 5.40 42.09
C GLY A 40 6.56 4.19 42.76
N TYR A 41 7.52 3.57 42.08
CA TYR A 41 8.30 2.45 42.65
C TYR A 41 9.29 2.92 43.70
N ILE A 42 9.82 4.14 43.52
CA ILE A 42 10.78 4.73 44.47
C ILE A 42 10.06 5.22 45.73
N LYS A 43 8.89 5.85 45.59
CA LYS A 43 8.16 6.40 46.75
C LYS A 43 7.33 5.39 47.52
N ASP A 44 6.67 4.46 46.82
CA ASP A 44 5.76 3.48 47.43
C ASP A 44 5.74 2.17 46.59
N PRO A 45 6.77 1.33 46.66
CA PRO A 45 6.91 0.14 45.81
C PRO A 45 5.73 -0.83 45.93
N LYS A 46 5.28 -1.11 47.17
CA LYS A 46 4.13 -1.99 47.44
C LYS A 46 2.85 -1.50 46.75
N ARG A 47 2.61 -0.18 46.74
CA ARG A 47 1.43 0.42 46.10
C ARG A 47 1.56 0.45 44.58
N ALA A 48 2.75 0.72 44.05
CA ALA A 48 3.02 0.69 42.62
C ALA A 48 2.79 -0.70 42.03
N VAL A 49 3.32 -1.74 42.69
CA VAL A 49 3.11 -3.15 42.29
C VAL A 49 1.62 -3.51 42.38
N LYS A 50 0.95 -3.20 43.50
CA LYS A 50 -0.49 -3.46 43.65
C LYS A 50 -1.33 -2.77 42.57
N ASN A 51 -1.03 -1.53 42.21
CA ASN A 51 -1.72 -0.80 41.15
C ASN A 51 -1.44 -1.42 39.76
N LYS A 52 -0.21 -1.87 39.49
CA LYS A 52 0.15 -2.54 38.24
C LYS A 52 -0.61 -3.85 38.08
N VAL A 53 -0.68 -4.67 39.13
CA VAL A 53 -1.48 -5.90 39.12
C VAL A 53 -2.96 -5.58 38.95
N TYR A 54 -3.50 -4.60 39.70
CA TYR A 54 -4.89 -4.16 39.58
C TYR A 54 -5.26 -3.73 38.15
N HIS A 55 -4.43 -2.94 37.46
CA HIS A 55 -4.70 -2.50 36.09
C HIS A 55 -4.54 -3.59 35.03
N LYS A 56 -3.81 -4.69 35.34
CA LYS A 56 -3.72 -5.87 34.47
C LYS A 56 -4.92 -6.81 34.64
N THR A 57 -5.44 -6.94 35.85
CA THR A 57 -6.53 -7.87 36.17
C THR A 57 -7.92 -7.24 36.09
N THR A 58 -8.03 -5.94 35.75
CA THR A 58 -9.31 -5.23 35.69
C THR A 58 -9.44 -4.33 34.46
N PHE A 59 -10.61 -4.32 33.85
CA PHE A 59 -10.94 -3.47 32.70
C PHE A 59 -12.00 -2.42 33.10
N GLY A 60 -11.95 -1.24 32.49
CA GLY A 60 -12.88 -0.15 32.76
C GLY A 60 -13.74 0.19 31.54
N THR A 61 -14.75 1.05 31.74
CA THR A 61 -15.63 1.55 30.65
C THR A 61 -14.85 2.08 29.45
N ASN A 62 -13.75 2.81 29.68
CA ASN A 62 -12.96 3.38 28.59
C ASN A 62 -12.19 2.32 27.80
N ASP A 63 -11.84 1.19 28.43
CA ASP A 63 -11.14 0.09 27.75
C ASP A 63 -12.14 -0.64 26.83
N VAL A 64 -13.38 -0.82 27.30
CA VAL A 64 -14.49 -1.37 26.49
C VAL A 64 -14.85 -0.46 25.32
N VAL A 65 -15.01 0.85 25.56
CA VAL A 65 -15.30 1.81 24.48
C VAL A 65 -14.17 1.82 23.45
N ARG A 66 -12.90 1.72 23.85
CA ARG A 66 -11.76 1.63 22.94
C ARG A 66 -11.75 0.35 22.11
N ALA A 67 -12.06 -0.78 22.73
CA ALA A 67 -12.16 -2.06 22.02
C ALA A 67 -13.27 -2.04 20.96
N VAL A 68 -14.43 -1.44 21.27
CA VAL A 68 -15.55 -1.32 20.32
C VAL A 68 -15.29 -0.29 19.21
N SER A 69 -14.50 0.74 19.48
CA SER A 69 -14.20 1.81 18.51
C SER A 69 -12.98 1.53 17.62
N GLY A 70 -12.39 0.33 17.68
CA GLY A 70 -11.21 -0.04 16.88
C GLY A 70 -9.95 0.78 17.18
N ALA A 71 -9.95 1.57 18.27
CA ALA A 71 -8.87 2.51 18.56
C ALA A 71 -7.69 1.83 19.26
N HIS A 72 -6.76 1.27 18.48
CA HIS A 72 -5.45 0.84 18.98
C HIS A 72 -4.55 2.06 19.23
N ASN A 73 -4.07 2.22 20.47
CA ASN A 73 -3.08 3.24 20.82
C ASN A 73 -1.69 2.78 20.34
N SER A 74 -1.28 3.18 19.14
CA SER A 74 0.15 3.29 18.82
C SER A 74 0.73 4.47 19.61
N SER A 75 1.83 4.22 20.32
CA SER A 75 2.50 5.24 21.13
C SER A 75 3.07 6.33 20.21
N SER A 76 2.53 7.54 20.34
CA SER A 76 2.86 8.73 19.55
C SER A 76 4.36 9.01 19.40
N ARG A 77 4.84 9.09 18.14
CA ARG A 77 5.79 10.14 17.74
C ARG A 77 4.95 11.36 17.36
N LYS A 78 5.10 12.46 18.08
CA LYS A 78 4.53 13.75 17.67
C LYS A 78 5.43 14.34 16.59
N ALA A 79 5.05 14.18 15.34
CA ALA A 79 5.43 15.12 14.30
C ALA A 79 4.28 16.12 14.16
N SER A 80 4.58 17.39 14.40
CA SER A 80 3.71 18.50 14.04
C SER A 80 3.79 18.67 12.53
N ASN A 81 2.74 18.32 11.82
CA ASN A 81 2.30 19.01 10.63
C ASN A 81 0.79 18.88 10.57
N THR A 82 0.13 19.96 10.18
CA THR A 82 -1.28 19.95 9.80
C THR A 82 -1.41 19.20 8.48
N ASP A 83 -1.33 17.87 8.56
CA ASP A 83 -1.57 17.00 7.42
C ASP A 83 -3.07 16.74 7.37
N LEU A 84 -3.72 17.37 6.38
CA LEU A 84 -5.07 17.02 6.00
C LEU A 84 -5.02 15.57 5.52
N ASN A 85 -5.63 14.68 6.31
CA ASN A 85 -5.89 13.30 5.97
C ASN A 85 -6.95 13.28 4.85
N THR A 86 -6.51 13.41 3.59
CA THR A 86 -7.33 13.18 2.41
C THR A 86 -6.96 11.83 1.83
N ASN A 87 -7.59 10.77 2.33
CA ASN A 87 -7.58 9.50 1.63
C ASN A 87 -8.46 9.65 0.37
N ASN A 88 -7.84 9.49 -0.80
CA ASN A 88 -8.47 9.19 -2.10
C ASN A 88 -9.34 10.25 -2.81
N ILE A 89 -9.27 11.55 -2.46
CA ILE A 89 -10.01 12.59 -3.22
C ILE A 89 -9.01 13.51 -3.93
N ASN A 90 -9.13 13.60 -5.25
CA ASN A 90 -8.32 14.48 -6.10
C ASN A 90 -8.29 15.91 -5.53
N PRO A 91 -7.12 16.51 -5.31
CA PRO A 91 -7.00 17.86 -4.72
C PRO A 91 -7.80 18.93 -5.47
N ILE A 92 -7.89 18.79 -6.79
CA ILE A 92 -8.70 19.66 -7.67
C ILE A 92 -10.20 19.51 -7.37
N VAL A 93 -10.68 18.27 -7.25
CA VAL A 93 -12.08 17.96 -6.92
C VAL A 93 -12.43 18.46 -5.52
N TYR A 94 -11.52 18.26 -4.56
CA TYR A 94 -11.67 18.77 -3.19
C TYR A 94 -11.74 20.31 -3.15
N SER A 95 -10.96 21.00 -3.98
CA SER A 95 -11.06 22.46 -4.14
C SER A 95 -12.41 22.90 -4.71
N CYS A 96 -12.93 22.22 -5.74
CA CYS A 96 -14.25 22.51 -6.28
C CYS A 96 -15.34 22.36 -5.20
N ILE A 97 -15.31 21.26 -4.45
CA ILE A 97 -16.26 21.02 -3.36
C ILE A 97 -16.14 22.10 -2.27
N THR A 98 -14.93 22.53 -1.93
CA THR A 98 -14.71 23.57 -0.91
C THR A 98 -15.20 24.95 -1.37
N ILE A 99 -15.08 25.29 -2.66
CA ILE A 99 -15.54 26.58 -3.20
C ILE A 99 -17.07 26.63 -3.28
N PHE A 100 -17.71 25.59 -3.84
CA PHE A 100 -19.15 25.58 -4.08
C PHE A 100 -19.99 25.17 -2.85
N LEU A 101 -19.49 24.27 -2.00
CA LEU A 101 -20.22 23.72 -0.84
C LEU A 101 -19.60 24.10 0.51
N GLY A 102 -18.54 24.91 0.53
CA GLY A 102 -17.79 25.20 1.76
C GLY A 102 -18.50 26.15 2.74
N ILE A 103 -19.46 26.96 2.28
CA ILE A 103 -20.30 27.80 3.16
C ILE A 103 -21.15 26.93 4.09
N PHE A 104 -21.55 25.75 3.63
CA PHE A 104 -22.30 24.76 4.41
C PHE A 104 -21.39 23.84 5.25
N GLY A 105 -20.06 23.97 5.12
CA GLY A 105 -19.10 23.17 5.88
C GLY A 105 -18.95 21.71 5.44
N VAL A 106 -19.49 21.34 4.26
CA VAL A 106 -19.49 19.95 3.73
C VAL A 106 -18.08 19.39 3.62
N HIS A 107 -17.11 20.21 3.22
CA HIS A 107 -15.68 19.83 3.10
C HIS A 107 -15.08 19.37 4.44
N ARG A 108 -15.57 19.85 5.58
CA ARG A 108 -15.09 19.41 6.91
C ARG A 108 -15.61 18.04 7.32
N PHE A 109 -16.78 17.66 6.82
CA PHE A 109 -17.32 16.31 7.02
C PHE A 109 -16.51 15.28 6.21
N ILE A 110 -16.09 15.64 4.99
CA ILE A 110 -15.19 14.82 4.16
C ILE A 110 -13.88 14.54 4.90
N ASN A 111 -13.34 15.53 5.63
CA ASN A 111 -12.10 15.38 6.41
C ASN A 111 -12.28 14.66 7.77
N GLY A 112 -13.44 14.05 8.04
CA GLY A 112 -13.73 13.37 9.30
C GLY A 112 -13.84 14.30 10.52
N GLN A 113 -13.80 15.62 10.34
CA GLN A 113 -13.91 16.62 11.42
C GLN A 113 -15.38 16.96 11.71
N ILE A 114 -16.16 15.94 12.09
CA ILE A 114 -17.61 16.03 12.29
C ILE A 114 -18.01 17.19 13.22
N GLY A 115 -17.25 17.40 14.31
CA GLY A 115 -17.52 18.48 15.25
C GLY A 115 -17.37 19.89 14.65
N MET A 116 -16.37 20.11 13.78
CA MET A 116 -16.17 21.40 13.11
C MET A 116 -17.11 21.58 11.91
N GLY A 117 -17.51 20.48 11.25
CA GLY A 117 -18.52 20.49 10.20
C GLY A 117 -19.89 20.93 10.73
N ILE A 118 -20.31 20.38 11.87
CA ILE A 118 -21.57 20.79 12.54
C ILE A 118 -21.50 22.27 12.96
N LEU A 119 -20.35 22.72 13.50
CA LEU A 119 -20.16 24.12 13.84
C LEU A 119 -20.32 25.02 12.62
N TYR A 120 -19.66 24.71 11.50
CA TYR A 120 -19.78 25.46 10.24
C TYR A 120 -21.21 25.49 9.70
N LEU A 121 -21.97 24.39 9.82
CA LEU A 121 -23.37 24.32 9.37
C LEU A 121 -24.27 25.29 10.15
N PHE A 122 -24.10 25.37 11.48
CA PHE A 122 -24.90 26.26 12.32
C PHE A 122 -24.44 27.73 12.27
N THR A 123 -23.19 27.99 11.87
CA THR A 123 -22.63 29.34 11.82
C THR A 123 -22.43 29.90 10.41
N GLY A 124 -22.88 29.17 9.37
CA GLY A 124 -22.66 29.53 7.96
C GLY A 124 -21.18 29.70 7.60
N GLY A 125 -20.33 28.76 8.02
CA GLY A 125 -18.87 28.83 7.84
C GLY A 125 -18.18 29.87 8.75
N LEU A 126 -18.88 30.35 9.78
CA LEU A 126 -18.47 31.31 10.82
C LEU A 126 -18.20 32.73 10.27
N LEU A 127 -19.25 33.32 9.70
CA LEU A 127 -19.32 34.63 9.03
C LEU A 127 -18.58 34.71 7.68
N GLY A 128 -18.45 33.59 6.96
CA GLY A 128 -17.80 33.55 5.64
C GLY A 128 -16.27 33.65 5.66
N ILE A 129 -15.67 34.16 6.73
CA ILE A 129 -14.21 34.27 6.89
C ILE A 129 -13.57 32.88 6.95
N GLY A 130 -14.17 31.95 7.70
CA GLY A 130 -13.72 30.57 7.80
C GLY A 130 -13.76 29.84 6.46
N TRP A 131 -14.74 30.15 5.61
CA TRP A 131 -14.88 29.63 4.25
C TRP A 131 -13.82 30.20 3.30
N ILE A 132 -13.51 31.50 3.38
CA ILE A 132 -12.46 32.14 2.56
C ILE A 132 -11.09 31.53 2.86
N ILE A 133 -10.74 31.35 4.13
CA ILE A 133 -9.45 30.78 4.53
C ILE A 133 -9.32 29.33 4.04
N ASP A 134 -10.40 28.54 4.15
CA ASP A 134 -10.42 27.15 3.70
C ASP A 134 -10.34 27.07 2.15
N SER A 135 -11.03 27.97 1.44
CA SER A 135 -10.97 28.10 -0.02
C SER A 135 -9.57 28.43 -0.50
N VAL A 136 -8.90 29.45 0.07
CA VAL A 136 -7.52 29.84 -0.29
C VAL A 136 -6.54 28.70 -0.04
N LYS A 137 -6.65 28.01 1.11
CA LYS A 137 -5.80 26.84 1.40
C LYS A 137 -6.01 25.72 0.40
N SER A 138 -7.26 25.43 0.04
CA SER A 138 -7.58 24.38 -0.95
C SER A 138 -6.98 24.74 -2.32
N ILE A 139 -7.08 25.99 -2.76
CA ILE A 139 -6.52 26.46 -4.03
C ILE A 139 -4.99 26.37 -4.01
N ILE A 140 -4.33 26.75 -2.90
CA ILE A 140 -2.87 26.59 -2.77
C ILE A 140 -2.47 25.12 -2.92
N VAL A 141 -3.23 24.20 -2.33
CA VAL A 141 -2.97 22.76 -2.44
C VAL A 141 -3.23 22.26 -3.88
N ALA A 142 -4.30 22.70 -4.53
CA ALA A 142 -4.60 22.36 -5.92
C ALA A 142 -3.59 22.95 -6.92
N VAL A 143 -3.12 24.19 -6.72
CA VAL A 143 -2.08 24.82 -7.54
C VAL A 143 -0.74 24.15 -7.34
N LYS A 144 -0.39 23.75 -6.10
CA LYS A 144 0.79 22.92 -5.85
C LYS A 144 0.67 21.57 -6.56
N SER A 145 -0.50 20.93 -6.49
CA SER A 145 -0.77 19.69 -7.22
C SER A 145 -0.66 19.90 -8.73
N CYS A 146 -1.11 21.04 -9.28
CA CYS A 146 -1.01 21.36 -10.70
C CYS A 146 0.42 21.73 -11.16
N LYS A 147 1.25 22.29 -10.26
CA LYS A 147 2.69 22.48 -10.48
C LYS A 147 3.46 21.17 -10.41
N THR A 148 3.10 20.27 -9.50
CA THR A 148 3.62 18.90 -9.41
C THR A 148 3.26 18.14 -10.70
N ILE A 149 2.00 18.17 -11.14
CA ILE A 149 1.55 17.56 -12.41
C ILE A 149 2.27 18.14 -13.66
N ARG A 150 2.83 19.36 -13.62
CA ARG A 150 3.62 19.95 -14.74
C ARG A 150 5.14 19.89 -14.55
N ALA A 151 5.63 19.59 -13.35
CA ALA A 151 7.06 19.51 -13.04
C ALA A 151 7.55 18.05 -12.97
N ASP A 152 6.63 17.09 -12.90
CA ASP A 152 6.98 15.67 -12.81
C ASP A 152 7.25 15.02 -14.18
N ASP A 153 6.98 15.74 -15.29
CA ASP A 153 7.45 15.33 -16.63
C ASP A 153 8.93 15.69 -16.90
N VAL A 154 9.57 16.54 -16.08
CA VAL A 154 10.97 16.93 -16.25
C VAL A 154 11.57 17.35 -14.89
N PHE A 155 12.33 16.42 -14.27
CA PHE A 155 13.27 16.62 -13.14
C PHE A 155 12.69 17.14 -11.80
N VAL A 156 12.41 16.20 -10.88
CA VAL A 156 12.46 16.50 -9.43
C VAL A 156 13.92 16.60 -8.98
N SER A 157 14.26 17.80 -8.50
CA SER A 157 15.53 18.18 -7.88
C SER A 157 15.54 17.80 -6.39
N GLN A 158 16.71 17.37 -5.94
CA GLN A 158 17.06 16.86 -4.61
C GLN A 158 16.84 17.86 -3.45
N PRO A 159 16.69 17.42 -2.18
CA PRO A 159 17.17 18.19 -1.05
C PRO A 159 18.69 17.99 -0.86
N ARG A 160 19.40 19.12 -0.90
CA ARG A 160 20.81 19.38 -0.60
C ARG A 160 21.49 18.37 0.35
N ALA A 161 22.42 17.58 -0.19
CA ALA A 161 23.60 17.08 0.51
C ALA A 161 24.84 17.67 -0.18
N GLU A 162 25.68 18.34 0.60
CA GLU A 162 26.85 19.05 0.11
C GLU A 162 27.97 18.08 -0.31
N SER A 163 28.48 18.35 -1.52
CA SER A 163 29.83 18.09 -2.04
C SER A 163 30.43 16.68 -1.89
N PHE A 164 30.26 15.86 -2.92
CA PHE A 164 31.39 15.18 -3.58
C PHE A 164 31.02 14.97 -5.06
N ALA A 165 31.37 15.93 -5.92
CA ALA A 165 31.41 15.67 -7.36
C ALA A 165 32.71 14.93 -7.70
N PRO A 166 32.67 13.95 -8.61
CA PRO A 166 33.50 14.14 -9.78
C PRO A 166 32.76 13.84 -11.10
N LEU A 167 32.91 14.80 -12.01
CA LEU A 167 33.01 14.70 -13.47
C LEU A 167 31.99 13.81 -14.20
N VAL A 168 30.97 14.49 -14.70
CA VAL A 168 30.07 14.08 -15.78
C VAL A 168 30.86 13.79 -17.05
N SER A 169 30.73 12.58 -17.58
CA SER A 169 30.72 12.35 -19.02
C SER A 169 29.27 12.08 -19.43
N GLN A 170 28.68 13.01 -20.17
CA GLN A 170 27.39 12.82 -20.82
C GLN A 170 27.49 11.65 -21.79
N THR A 171 26.75 10.57 -21.54
CA THR A 171 26.35 9.64 -22.60
C THR A 171 24.87 9.41 -22.49
N ASN A 172 24.19 9.81 -23.54
CA ASN A 172 22.76 9.70 -23.76
C ASN A 172 22.23 8.30 -23.41
N SER A 173 21.02 8.28 -22.85
CA SER A 173 20.15 7.14 -22.62
C SER A 173 20.12 6.17 -23.82
N THR A 174 21.02 5.20 -23.82
CA THR A 174 20.86 3.99 -24.63
C THR A 174 20.17 3.00 -23.72
N ASP A 175 18.84 2.92 -23.90
CA ASP A 175 17.92 2.06 -23.19
C ASP A 175 18.54 0.69 -22.89
N ALA A 176 18.60 0.37 -21.61
CA ALA A 176 18.61 -1.00 -21.12
C ALA A 176 17.35 -1.69 -21.69
N LYS A 177 17.42 -2.30 -22.88
CA LYS A 177 16.26 -2.95 -23.50
C LYS A 177 16.22 -4.40 -23.07
N LEU A 178 15.35 -4.69 -22.10
CA LEU A 178 14.76 -6.03 -22.01
C LEU A 178 14.17 -6.38 -23.38
N LEU A 179 14.37 -7.62 -23.82
CA LEU A 179 13.92 -8.08 -25.13
C LEU A 179 12.40 -8.29 -25.12
N ASP A 180 11.77 -8.15 -26.29
CA ASP A 180 10.32 -8.36 -26.45
C ASP A 180 9.96 -9.84 -26.34
N SER A 181 10.88 -10.73 -26.73
CA SER A 181 10.80 -12.16 -26.51
C SER A 181 12.17 -12.72 -26.11
N ILE A 182 12.18 -13.84 -25.39
CA ILE A 182 13.38 -14.52 -24.90
C ILE A 182 13.21 -16.03 -25.00
N ILE A 183 14.34 -16.74 -25.12
CA ILE A 183 14.36 -18.21 -25.08
C ILE A 183 14.99 -18.64 -23.76
N VAL A 184 14.28 -19.45 -22.99
CA VAL A 184 14.76 -20.03 -21.73
C VAL A 184 14.60 -21.54 -21.80
N ASN A 185 15.72 -22.27 -21.68
CA ASN A 185 15.74 -23.74 -21.75
C ASN A 185 15.09 -24.33 -23.03
N GLY A 186 15.14 -23.61 -24.16
CA GLY A 186 14.56 -24.05 -25.43
C GLY A 186 13.06 -23.75 -25.58
N ILE A 187 12.44 -23.09 -24.60
CA ILE A 187 11.06 -22.62 -24.63
C ILE A 187 11.08 -21.12 -24.95
N ASP A 188 10.21 -20.71 -25.87
CA ASP A 188 10.02 -19.30 -26.24
C ASP A 188 9.09 -18.61 -25.23
N TYR A 189 9.45 -17.39 -24.83
CA TYR A 189 8.66 -16.56 -23.94
C TYR A 189 8.50 -15.16 -24.52
N ASP A 190 7.29 -14.63 -24.46
CA ASP A 190 6.96 -13.25 -24.83
C ASP A 190 6.84 -12.38 -23.58
N ARG A 191 7.31 -11.14 -23.70
CA ARG A 191 7.22 -10.15 -22.61
C ARG A 191 5.78 -9.64 -22.52
N ARG A 192 5.13 -9.89 -21.39
CA ARG A 192 3.77 -9.41 -21.09
C ARG A 192 3.79 -8.00 -20.51
N TYR A 193 4.58 -7.83 -19.44
CA TYR A 193 4.64 -6.55 -18.73
C TYR A 193 6.07 -6.03 -18.65
N ILE A 194 6.19 -4.70 -18.62
CA ILE A 194 7.43 -4.01 -18.36
C ILE A 194 7.19 -2.88 -17.37
N TYR A 195 7.88 -2.92 -16.24
CA TYR A 195 7.86 -1.90 -15.22
C TYR A 195 9.23 -1.23 -15.16
N ARG A 196 9.26 0.09 -15.24
CA ARG A 196 10.50 0.90 -15.28
C ARG A 196 10.63 1.72 -14.00
N ASN A 197 11.85 2.16 -13.70
CA ASN A 197 12.14 3.01 -12.55
C ASN A 197 11.73 2.38 -11.20
N ILE A 198 11.77 1.04 -11.09
CA ILE A 198 11.49 0.35 -9.82
C ILE A 198 12.67 0.61 -8.88
N MET A 199 12.38 1.18 -7.71
CA MET A 199 13.39 1.54 -6.73
C MET A 199 13.87 0.32 -5.94
N ILE A 200 15.20 0.18 -5.84
CA ILE A 200 15.85 -0.79 -4.97
C ILE A 200 16.06 -0.13 -3.60
N VAL A 201 15.39 -0.65 -2.57
CA VAL A 201 15.45 -0.09 -1.21
C VAL A 201 16.33 -0.91 -0.29
N GLY A 202 16.87 -0.26 0.75
CA GLY A 202 17.64 -0.94 1.78
C GLY A 202 19.09 -1.24 1.41
N MET A 203 19.59 -0.75 0.26
CA MET A 203 20.97 -0.98 -0.18
C MET A 203 22.02 -0.59 0.85
N GLN A 204 21.78 0.44 1.66
CA GLN A 204 22.71 0.87 2.71
C GLN A 204 22.93 -0.17 3.83
N TYR A 205 22.07 -1.19 3.95
CA TYR A 205 22.18 -2.25 4.95
C TYR A 205 22.88 -3.50 4.39
N HIS A 206 23.05 -3.56 3.08
CA HIS A 206 23.81 -4.59 2.39
C HIS A 206 25.18 -4.00 2.04
N GLY A 207 26.24 -4.81 2.00
CA GLY A 207 27.62 -4.31 1.88
C GLY A 207 27.84 -3.39 0.67
N ASN A 208 29.03 -2.77 0.59
CA ASN A 208 29.37 -1.87 -0.52
C ASN A 208 29.43 -2.62 -1.87
N VAL A 209 28.28 -2.70 -2.56
CA VAL A 209 28.16 -3.27 -3.89
C VAL A 209 27.86 -2.13 -4.86
N SER A 210 28.79 -1.87 -5.78
CA SER A 210 28.57 -0.91 -6.85
C SER A 210 27.65 -1.50 -7.92
N LEU A 211 26.62 -0.76 -8.30
CA LEU A 211 25.78 -1.05 -9.46
C LEU A 211 26.28 -0.27 -10.67
N SER A 212 26.24 -0.92 -11.82
CA SER A 212 26.49 -0.33 -13.14
C SER A 212 25.21 -0.37 -13.94
N LEU A 213 25.05 0.60 -14.86
CA LEU A 213 23.95 0.57 -15.82
C LEU A 213 23.95 -0.78 -16.57
N ASN A 214 22.75 -1.34 -16.81
CA ASN A 214 22.54 -2.64 -17.46
C ASN A 214 23.01 -3.87 -16.68
N ASP A 215 23.40 -3.73 -15.41
CA ASP A 215 23.65 -4.89 -14.56
C ASP A 215 22.40 -5.79 -14.52
N LYS A 216 22.61 -7.08 -14.77
CA LYS A 216 21.56 -8.09 -14.69
C LYS A 216 21.27 -8.42 -13.23
N LEU A 217 20.01 -8.28 -12.86
CA LEU A 217 19.52 -8.55 -11.52
C LEU A 217 18.66 -9.82 -11.53
N THR A 218 18.59 -10.47 -10.38
CA THR A 218 17.70 -11.60 -10.10
C THR A 218 16.86 -11.26 -8.90
N LEU A 219 15.58 -11.62 -8.97
CA LEU A 219 14.61 -11.39 -7.92
C LEU A 219 14.27 -12.72 -7.27
N GLU A 220 14.22 -12.75 -5.94
CA GLU A 220 13.88 -13.95 -5.17
C GLU A 220 12.91 -13.60 -4.05
N LEU A 221 11.94 -14.47 -3.80
CA LEU A 221 11.02 -14.33 -2.68
C LEU A 221 11.74 -14.60 -1.35
N GLU A 222 11.36 -13.85 -0.31
CA GLU A 222 11.77 -14.10 1.08
C GLU A 222 10.52 -14.30 1.94
N GLN A 223 9.97 -15.51 1.90
CA GLN A 223 8.69 -15.85 2.54
C GLN A 223 8.73 -15.73 4.08
N ASP A 224 9.90 -15.94 4.69
CA ASP A 224 10.10 -15.89 6.14
C ASP A 224 10.50 -14.50 6.67
N ASN A 225 10.29 -13.44 5.88
CA ASN A 225 10.64 -12.08 6.30
C ASN A 225 9.73 -11.58 7.44
N GLN A 226 10.34 -11.12 8.53
CA GLN A 226 9.63 -10.71 9.75
C GLN A 226 8.82 -9.40 9.61
N TYR A 227 9.04 -8.63 8.55
CA TYR A 227 8.46 -7.31 8.34
C TYR A 227 7.46 -7.28 7.17
N ASP A 228 7.65 -8.13 6.17
CA ASP A 228 6.84 -8.15 4.95
C ASP A 228 6.79 -9.55 4.33
N ASN A 229 5.63 -10.21 4.40
CA ASN A 229 5.42 -11.55 3.83
C ASN A 229 5.51 -11.60 2.29
N HIS A 230 5.51 -10.43 1.63
CA HIS A 230 5.70 -10.27 0.18
C HIS A 230 7.09 -9.67 -0.15
N ALA A 231 8.08 -9.87 0.71
CA ALA A 231 9.43 -9.36 0.48
C ALA A 231 10.07 -10.02 -0.75
N ILE A 232 10.54 -9.18 -1.68
CA ILE A 232 11.28 -9.61 -2.87
C ILE A 232 12.71 -9.09 -2.75
N LYS A 233 13.66 -9.99 -2.56
CA LYS A 233 15.09 -9.70 -2.56
C LYS A 233 15.55 -9.40 -3.97
N VAL A 234 16.47 -8.46 -4.09
CA VAL A 234 17.16 -8.09 -5.31
C VAL A 234 18.60 -8.58 -5.17
N LEU A 235 19.02 -9.42 -6.10
CA LEU A 235 20.36 -10.00 -6.13
C LEU A 235 21.08 -9.60 -7.40
N VAL A 236 22.38 -9.38 -7.30
CA VAL A 236 23.27 -9.17 -8.44
C VAL A 236 24.32 -10.28 -8.46
N LYS A 237 24.61 -10.80 -9.66
CA LYS A 237 25.67 -11.80 -9.83
C LYS A 237 27.01 -11.09 -10.02
N ARG A 238 27.94 -11.37 -9.12
CA ARG A 238 29.38 -11.08 -9.29
C ARG A 238 30.11 -12.41 -9.34
N ASP A 239 30.88 -12.74 -8.31
CA ASP A 239 31.43 -14.10 -8.10
C ASP A 239 30.36 -15.04 -7.53
N ASN A 240 29.56 -14.53 -6.60
CA ASN A 240 28.38 -15.19 -6.04
C ASN A 240 27.16 -14.28 -6.19
N TRP A 241 25.97 -14.82 -5.93
CA TRP A 241 24.76 -14.02 -5.79
C TRP A 241 24.87 -13.16 -4.53
N VAL A 242 24.85 -11.85 -4.71
CA VAL A 242 24.92 -10.88 -3.61
C VAL A 242 23.57 -10.20 -3.47
N HIS A 243 22.97 -10.33 -2.30
CA HIS A 243 21.76 -9.60 -1.93
C HIS A 243 22.10 -8.12 -1.74
N ILE A 244 21.49 -7.26 -2.54
CA ILE A 244 21.74 -5.81 -2.55
C ILE A 244 20.61 -5.00 -1.95
N GLY A 245 19.39 -5.53 -1.85
CA GLY A 245 18.26 -4.81 -1.27
C GLY A 245 16.93 -5.46 -1.67
N TYR A 246 15.85 -4.71 -1.55
CA TYR A 246 14.49 -5.19 -1.80
C TYR A 246 13.77 -4.35 -2.84
N VAL A 247 12.73 -4.92 -3.43
CA VAL A 247 11.70 -4.15 -4.17
C VAL A 247 10.90 -3.33 -3.16
N ALA A 248 10.68 -2.04 -3.44
CA ALA A 248 9.92 -1.16 -2.54
C ALA A 248 8.48 -1.65 -2.32
N LYS A 249 8.02 -1.58 -1.06
CA LYS A 249 6.70 -2.07 -0.63
C LYS A 249 5.54 -1.25 -1.19
N GLU A 250 5.76 0.05 -1.40
CA GLU A 250 4.71 0.99 -1.80
C GLU A 250 4.40 0.96 -3.31
N LEU A 251 5.03 0.05 -4.08
CA LEU A 251 4.84 -0.05 -5.51
C LEU A 251 3.70 -1.02 -5.83
N SER A 252 2.68 -0.55 -6.56
CA SER A 252 1.58 -1.38 -7.04
C SER A 252 2.04 -2.57 -7.89
N CYS A 253 3.18 -2.45 -8.60
CA CYS A 253 3.73 -3.54 -9.40
C CYS A 253 4.45 -4.63 -8.58
N ARG A 254 4.74 -4.40 -7.29
CA ARG A 254 5.43 -5.40 -6.45
C ARG A 254 4.62 -6.69 -6.37
N ASP A 255 3.32 -6.59 -6.18
CA ASP A 255 2.45 -7.77 -5.97
C ASP A 255 2.36 -8.59 -7.27
N VAL A 256 2.28 -7.93 -8.42
CA VAL A 256 2.36 -8.60 -9.73
C VAL A 256 3.69 -9.34 -9.89
N ILE A 257 4.82 -8.69 -9.55
CA ILE A 257 6.15 -9.33 -9.61
C ILE A 257 6.22 -10.52 -8.63
N TYR A 258 5.67 -10.36 -7.42
CA TYR A 258 5.62 -11.41 -6.41
C TYR A 258 4.87 -12.64 -6.94
N ASP A 259 3.70 -12.44 -7.54
CA ASP A 259 2.86 -13.52 -8.08
C ASP A 259 3.56 -14.26 -9.22
N TYR A 260 4.21 -13.53 -10.13
CA TYR A 260 5.04 -14.15 -11.20
C TYR A 260 6.17 -15.00 -10.60
N LEU A 261 6.89 -14.50 -9.60
CA LEU A 261 7.94 -15.26 -8.94
C LEU A 261 7.40 -16.46 -8.17
N LYS A 262 6.24 -16.33 -7.52
CA LYS A 262 5.57 -17.40 -6.76
C LYS A 262 5.16 -18.54 -7.69
N ARG A 263 4.65 -18.23 -8.89
CA ARG A 263 4.29 -19.19 -9.94
C ARG A 263 5.49 -19.81 -10.66
N GLY A 264 6.70 -19.33 -10.42
CA GLY A 264 7.90 -19.76 -11.15
C GLY A 264 7.96 -19.24 -12.59
N ASP A 265 7.20 -18.18 -12.91
CA ASP A 265 7.22 -17.55 -14.23
C ASP A 265 8.55 -16.80 -14.45
N VAL A 266 8.87 -16.52 -15.71
CA VAL A 266 10.17 -15.93 -16.06
C VAL A 266 10.14 -14.42 -15.79
N VAL A 267 10.99 -13.99 -14.86
CA VAL A 267 11.20 -12.58 -14.51
C VAL A 267 12.63 -12.16 -14.82
N ARG A 268 12.81 -11.03 -15.52
CA ARG A 268 14.12 -10.44 -15.80
C ARG A 268 14.18 -9.02 -15.29
N ALA A 269 15.27 -8.66 -14.64
CA ALA A 269 15.50 -7.32 -14.12
C ALA A 269 16.88 -6.80 -14.54
N ILE A 270 16.95 -5.52 -14.88
CA ILE A 270 18.20 -4.85 -15.23
C ILE A 270 18.25 -3.45 -14.61
N VAL A 271 19.43 -3.02 -14.18
CA VAL A 271 19.63 -1.65 -13.67
C VAL A 271 19.42 -0.65 -14.80
N ASP A 272 18.48 0.29 -14.63
CA ASP A 272 18.20 1.36 -15.59
C ASP A 272 18.78 2.71 -15.15
N ASN A 273 19.04 2.90 -13.86
CA ASN A 273 19.76 4.04 -13.32
C ASN A 273 20.55 3.65 -12.07
N ALA A 274 21.88 3.59 -12.20
CA ALA A 274 22.76 3.23 -11.08
C ALA A 274 22.81 4.30 -9.98
N GLU A 275 22.75 5.59 -10.33
CA GLU A 275 22.81 6.69 -9.34
C GLU A 275 21.54 6.73 -8.47
N LYS A 276 20.38 6.52 -9.09
CA LYS A 276 19.09 6.48 -8.40
C LYS A 276 18.76 5.11 -7.81
N CYS A 277 19.60 4.10 -8.04
CA CYS A 277 19.37 2.72 -7.62
C CYS A 277 18.01 2.20 -8.11
N THR A 278 17.69 2.43 -9.38
CA THR A 278 16.46 1.93 -10.00
C THR A 278 16.75 0.84 -11.03
N MET A 279 15.72 0.03 -11.27
CA MET A 279 15.75 -1.06 -12.25
C MET A 279 14.48 -1.09 -13.10
N THR A 280 14.62 -1.69 -14.27
CA THR A 280 13.51 -2.10 -15.12
C THR A 280 13.30 -3.62 -14.97
N VAL A 281 12.07 -4.03 -14.74
CA VAL A 281 11.65 -5.44 -14.60
C VAL A 281 10.71 -5.80 -15.75
N GLY A 282 10.97 -6.92 -16.40
CA GLY A 282 10.14 -7.51 -17.44
C GLY A 282 9.61 -8.86 -16.98
N LEU A 283 8.31 -9.05 -17.19
CA LEU A 283 7.58 -10.26 -16.86
C LEU A 283 7.26 -10.99 -18.15
N TYR A 284 7.61 -12.27 -18.22
CA TYR A 284 7.56 -13.08 -19.43
C TYR A 284 6.67 -14.30 -19.21
N LYS A 285 5.87 -14.61 -20.22
CA LYS A 285 5.01 -15.81 -20.29
C LYS A 285 5.41 -16.62 -21.50
N GLU A 286 5.23 -17.92 -21.42
CA GLU A 286 5.54 -18.83 -22.51
C GLU A 286 4.71 -18.46 -23.74
N ALA A 287 5.35 -18.46 -24.91
CA ALA A 287 4.73 -18.18 -26.19
C ALA A 287 3.91 -19.40 -26.63
N TYR A 288 2.81 -19.68 -25.92
CA TYR A 288 1.91 -20.77 -26.26
C TYR A 288 1.04 -20.42 -27.48
N ASN A 289 0.80 -21.42 -28.33
CA ASN A 289 -0.36 -21.41 -29.23
C ASN A 289 -1.53 -22.08 -28.48
N TYR A 290 -2.27 -21.25 -27.74
CA TYR A 290 -3.16 -21.68 -26.66
C TYR A 290 -4.33 -22.59 -27.11
N GLU A 291 -4.76 -22.55 -28.37
CA GLU A 291 -5.85 -23.40 -28.88
C GLU A 291 -5.59 -24.91 -28.71
N ASN A 292 -4.33 -25.35 -28.72
CA ASN A 292 -3.99 -26.78 -28.66
C ASN A 292 -3.90 -27.35 -27.24
N TYR A 293 -3.81 -26.51 -26.20
CA TYR A 293 -3.56 -26.95 -24.83
C TYR A 293 -4.85 -27.40 -24.14
N TYR A 294 -5.84 -26.51 -24.02
CA TYR A 294 -7.08 -26.82 -23.31
C TYR A 294 -8.03 -27.75 -24.08
N SER A 295 -7.90 -27.84 -25.41
CA SER A 295 -8.75 -28.72 -26.24
C SER A 295 -8.49 -30.22 -26.00
N LYS A 296 -7.36 -30.58 -25.39
CA LYS A 296 -6.95 -31.97 -25.14
C LYS A 296 -7.09 -32.41 -23.68
N GLN A 297 -7.34 -31.47 -22.77
CA GLN A 297 -7.41 -31.73 -21.33
C GLN A 297 -8.83 -31.54 -20.80
N THR A 298 -9.20 -32.29 -19.76
CA THR A 298 -10.45 -32.05 -19.03
C THR A 298 -10.22 -30.99 -17.96
N PRO A 299 -11.00 -29.90 -17.91
CA PRO A 299 -10.81 -28.87 -16.91
C PRO A 299 -11.10 -29.40 -15.51
N ILE A 300 -10.28 -29.01 -14.54
CA ILE A 300 -10.47 -29.28 -13.11
C ILE A 300 -11.80 -28.67 -12.66
N LYS A 301 -12.04 -27.42 -13.06
CA LYS A 301 -13.26 -26.68 -12.75
C LYS A 301 -13.48 -25.57 -13.76
N SER A 302 -14.74 -25.16 -13.92
CA SER A 302 -15.10 -24.00 -14.73
C SER A 302 -16.07 -23.11 -13.97
N PHE A 303 -16.02 -21.82 -14.27
CA PHE A 303 -16.93 -20.81 -13.73
C PHE A 303 -17.15 -19.69 -14.75
N SER A 304 -18.19 -18.89 -14.53
CA SER A 304 -18.57 -17.80 -15.44
C SER A 304 -18.45 -16.46 -14.76
N ILE A 305 -17.96 -15.47 -15.50
CA ILE A 305 -17.81 -14.07 -15.08
C ILE A 305 -18.63 -13.21 -16.03
N SER A 306 -19.38 -12.25 -15.49
CA SER A 306 -20.21 -11.33 -16.28
C SER A 306 -19.61 -9.92 -16.30
N PHE A 307 -19.54 -9.34 -17.50
CA PHE A 307 -19.06 -7.99 -17.78
C PHE A 307 -20.21 -7.19 -18.40
N LYS A 308 -20.52 -6.01 -17.86
CA LYS A 308 -21.70 -5.23 -18.29
C LYS A 308 -21.46 -4.31 -19.48
N ASP A 309 -20.23 -3.82 -19.63
CA ASP A 309 -19.87 -2.76 -20.58
C ASP A 309 -18.77 -3.24 -21.56
N MET A 310 -18.75 -4.53 -21.88
CA MET A 310 -17.77 -5.18 -22.77
C MET A 310 -18.51 -5.91 -23.90
N TYR A 311 -17.83 -6.11 -25.02
CA TYR A 311 -18.32 -6.84 -26.18
C TYR A 311 -17.62 -8.19 -26.32
N GLU A 312 -18.23 -9.13 -27.06
CA GLU A 312 -17.66 -10.46 -27.28
C GLU A 312 -16.28 -10.37 -27.94
N ASP A 313 -16.10 -9.45 -28.90
CA ASP A 313 -14.85 -9.20 -29.62
C ASP A 313 -13.71 -8.68 -28.72
N ASP A 314 -13.99 -8.25 -27.49
CA ASP A 314 -12.97 -7.84 -26.52
C ASP A 314 -12.27 -9.04 -25.86
N PHE A 315 -12.74 -10.26 -26.11
CA PHE A 315 -12.26 -11.49 -25.49
C PHE A 315 -11.79 -12.50 -26.53
N VAL A 316 -10.64 -13.12 -26.28
CA VAL A 316 -10.13 -14.17 -27.16
C VAL A 316 -10.33 -15.53 -26.49
N VAL A 317 -11.11 -16.41 -27.13
CA VAL A 317 -11.23 -17.80 -26.67
C VAL A 317 -9.87 -18.48 -26.76
N GLY A 318 -9.46 -19.12 -25.67
CA GLY A 318 -8.14 -19.70 -25.49
C GLY A 318 -7.12 -18.76 -24.87
N GLU A 319 -7.46 -17.50 -24.60
CA GLU A 319 -6.56 -16.59 -23.89
C GLU A 319 -6.34 -17.06 -22.43
N GLU A 320 -5.07 -17.04 -22.00
CA GLU A 320 -4.72 -17.26 -20.59
C GLU A 320 -5.28 -16.12 -19.76
N VAL A 321 -6.02 -16.48 -18.72
CA VAL A 321 -6.59 -15.53 -17.78
C VAL A 321 -5.62 -15.34 -16.63
N GLU A 322 -5.22 -14.10 -16.38
CA GLU A 322 -4.35 -13.79 -15.26
C GLU A 322 -5.14 -13.66 -13.97
N TYR A 323 -4.47 -13.90 -12.85
CA TYR A 323 -4.99 -13.58 -11.55
C TYR A 323 -3.92 -12.91 -10.68
N GLU A 324 -4.39 -11.96 -9.88
CA GLU A 324 -3.59 -11.09 -9.02
C GLU A 324 -4.13 -11.11 -7.59
N TYR A 325 -3.22 -10.96 -6.63
CA TYR A 325 -3.55 -10.79 -5.22
C TYR A 325 -3.54 -9.32 -4.80
N ASP A 326 -4.65 -8.82 -4.24
CA ASP A 326 -4.67 -7.56 -3.51
C ASP A 326 -4.18 -7.79 -2.07
N SER A 327 -2.93 -7.43 -1.83
CA SER A 327 -2.25 -7.62 -0.56
C SER A 327 -2.75 -6.74 0.59
N LEU A 328 -3.55 -5.71 0.30
CA LEU A 328 -4.13 -4.84 1.33
C LEU A 328 -5.50 -5.33 1.79
N GLU A 329 -6.26 -5.96 0.89
CA GLU A 329 -7.62 -6.41 1.15
C GLU A 329 -7.78 -7.94 1.24
N ASP A 330 -6.68 -8.69 1.05
CA ASP A 330 -6.63 -10.15 0.97
C ASP A 330 -7.65 -10.69 -0.05
N LYS A 331 -7.69 -10.10 -1.26
CA LYS A 331 -8.67 -10.45 -2.31
C LYS A 331 -7.99 -10.88 -3.59
N GLU A 332 -8.52 -11.94 -4.20
CA GLU A 332 -8.10 -12.39 -5.52
C GLU A 332 -8.94 -11.76 -6.63
N PHE A 333 -8.25 -11.34 -7.70
CA PHE A 333 -8.85 -10.84 -8.91
C PHE A 333 -8.42 -11.66 -10.11
N ILE A 334 -9.34 -11.90 -11.01
CA ILE A 334 -9.09 -12.31 -12.37
C ILE A 334 -8.98 -11.06 -13.24
N VAL A 335 -7.91 -10.99 -14.00
CA VAL A 335 -7.63 -9.93 -14.96
C VAL A 335 -7.83 -10.50 -16.36
N VAL A 336 -8.76 -9.90 -17.10
CA VAL A 336 -9.00 -10.22 -18.51
C VAL A 336 -8.90 -8.92 -19.29
N GLY A 337 -7.87 -8.79 -20.12
CA GLY A 337 -7.51 -7.53 -20.75
C GLY A 337 -7.23 -6.44 -19.70
N SER A 338 -8.03 -5.38 -19.69
CA SER A 338 -7.93 -4.27 -18.72
C SER A 338 -8.92 -4.37 -17.55
N GLU A 339 -9.82 -5.35 -17.55
CA GLU A 339 -10.89 -5.47 -16.57
C GLU A 339 -10.54 -6.45 -15.47
N GLN A 340 -10.88 -6.09 -14.23
CA GLN A 340 -10.64 -6.92 -13.05
C GLN A 340 -11.97 -7.38 -12.42
N LYS A 341 -12.07 -8.67 -12.10
CA LYS A 341 -13.24 -9.27 -11.43
C LYS A 341 -12.80 -10.16 -10.30
N ARG A 342 -13.56 -10.18 -9.20
CA ARG A 342 -13.23 -11.04 -8.06
C ARG A 342 -13.36 -12.52 -8.44
N ILE A 343 -12.42 -13.33 -7.97
CA ILE A 343 -12.50 -14.79 -8.10
C ILE A 343 -13.73 -15.32 -7.33
N PRO A 344 -14.56 -16.18 -7.94
CA PRO A 344 -15.68 -16.78 -7.24
C PRO A 344 -15.20 -17.65 -6.08
N LYS A 345 -15.86 -17.54 -4.91
CA LYS A 345 -15.57 -18.35 -3.71
C LYS A 345 -15.54 -19.87 -3.96
N SER A 346 -16.20 -20.34 -5.01
CA SER A 346 -16.22 -21.76 -5.36
C SER A 346 -14.89 -22.27 -5.90
N VAL A 347 -13.97 -21.40 -6.32
CA VAL A 347 -12.67 -21.75 -6.92
C VAL A 347 -11.48 -21.10 -6.21
N GLU A 348 -11.71 -20.22 -5.22
CA GLU A 348 -10.68 -19.54 -4.40
C GLU A 348 -9.64 -20.55 -3.86
N ASP A 349 -10.08 -21.65 -3.23
CA ASP A 349 -9.19 -22.69 -2.68
C ASP A 349 -8.31 -23.41 -3.73
N ILE A 350 -8.66 -23.33 -5.02
CA ILE A 350 -7.92 -23.98 -6.12
C ILE A 350 -6.89 -23.03 -6.71
N VAL A 351 -7.18 -21.72 -6.72
CA VAL A 351 -6.35 -20.71 -7.37
C VAL A 351 -5.07 -20.38 -6.59
N ASP A 352 -5.07 -20.71 -5.30
CA ASP A 352 -3.88 -20.66 -4.45
C ASP A 352 -2.76 -21.65 -4.85
N ASP A 353 -3.07 -22.67 -5.65
CA ASP A 353 -2.11 -23.66 -6.12
C ASP A 353 -1.32 -23.15 -7.34
N THR A 354 0.00 -23.07 -7.23
CA THR A 354 0.88 -22.62 -8.32
C THR A 354 0.92 -23.58 -9.52
N SER A 355 0.31 -24.76 -9.40
CA SER A 355 0.23 -25.79 -10.44
C SER A 355 -0.98 -25.63 -11.37
N ILE A 356 -1.73 -24.53 -11.31
CA ILE A 356 -2.88 -24.33 -12.19
C ILE A 356 -2.66 -23.26 -13.26
N ILE A 357 -3.44 -23.36 -14.34
CA ILE A 357 -3.56 -22.35 -15.39
C ILE A 357 -5.03 -22.16 -15.76
N MET A 358 -5.42 -20.94 -16.15
CA MET A 358 -6.81 -20.60 -16.47
C MET A 358 -6.93 -20.09 -17.89
N PHE A 359 -7.96 -20.55 -18.61
CA PHE A 359 -8.23 -20.13 -19.98
C PHE A 359 -9.68 -19.69 -20.16
N ILE A 360 -9.88 -18.71 -21.03
CA ILE A 360 -11.20 -18.41 -21.59
C ILE A 360 -11.60 -19.59 -22.49
N THR A 361 -12.72 -20.25 -22.18
CA THR A 361 -13.17 -21.44 -22.92
C THR A 361 -14.44 -21.22 -23.72
N SER A 362 -15.22 -20.20 -23.37
CA SER A 362 -16.34 -19.73 -24.19
C SER A 362 -16.70 -18.31 -23.79
N VAL A 363 -17.14 -17.52 -24.76
CA VAL A 363 -17.70 -16.18 -24.52
C VAL A 363 -19.14 -16.23 -25.03
N ASN A 364 -20.08 -15.66 -24.28
CA ASN A 364 -21.49 -15.60 -24.69
C ASN A 364 -22.03 -14.20 -24.44
N GLU A 365 -22.66 -13.63 -25.45
CA GLU A 365 -23.40 -12.37 -25.31
C GLU A 365 -24.67 -12.58 -24.46
N THR A 366 -25.03 -11.57 -23.68
CA THR A 366 -26.21 -11.54 -22.80
C THR A 366 -26.92 -10.20 -22.94
N ASP A 367 -28.20 -10.13 -22.55
CA ASP A 367 -29.01 -8.89 -22.64
C ASP A 367 -28.40 -7.65 -21.94
N SER A 368 -27.41 -7.86 -21.05
CA SER A 368 -26.79 -6.81 -20.26
C SER A 368 -25.25 -6.77 -20.35
N GLY A 369 -24.66 -7.36 -21.40
CA GLY A 369 -23.20 -7.42 -21.62
C GLY A 369 -22.74 -8.82 -22.01
N VAL A 370 -21.59 -9.27 -21.50
CA VAL A 370 -20.96 -10.55 -21.91
C VAL A 370 -20.72 -11.46 -20.70
N SER A 371 -20.95 -12.76 -20.89
CA SER A 371 -20.57 -13.81 -19.96
C SER A 371 -19.39 -14.63 -20.50
N VAL A 372 -18.27 -14.54 -19.81
CA VAL A 372 -17.03 -15.26 -20.13
C VAL A 372 -16.94 -16.49 -19.23
N LYS A 373 -16.76 -17.67 -19.84
CA LYS A 373 -16.51 -18.92 -19.12
C LYS A 373 -15.00 -19.16 -19.02
N VAL A 374 -14.51 -19.17 -17.79
CA VAL A 374 -13.11 -19.47 -17.47
C VAL A 374 -13.03 -20.90 -16.96
N SER A 375 -12.05 -21.65 -17.45
CA SER A 375 -11.77 -23.02 -17.02
C SER A 375 -10.35 -23.15 -16.49
N ILE A 376 -10.21 -23.93 -15.42
CA ILE A 376 -8.97 -24.19 -14.70
C ILE A 376 -8.41 -25.54 -15.14
N PHE A 377 -7.11 -25.59 -15.43
CA PHE A 377 -6.37 -26.78 -15.84
C PHE A 377 -5.12 -26.93 -14.97
N GLU A 378 -4.56 -28.13 -14.93
CA GLU A 378 -3.24 -28.38 -14.34
C GLU A 378 -2.15 -27.91 -15.30
N ARG A 379 -1.11 -27.29 -14.76
CA ARG A 379 0.07 -26.84 -15.48
C ARG A 379 1.04 -28.02 -15.52
N GLU A 380 1.20 -28.63 -16.69
CA GLU A 380 2.10 -29.79 -16.90
C GLU A 380 3.59 -29.45 -16.77
#